data_AF-A0A239IV00-F1
#
_entry.id   AF-A0A239IV00-F1
#
_cell.length_a   1.000
_cell.length_b   1.000
_cell.length_c   1.000
_cell.angle_alpha   90.00
_cell.angle_beta   90.00
_cell.angle_gamma   90.00
#
_symmetry.space_group_name_H-M   'P 1'
#
loop_
_entity.id
_entity.type
_entity.pdbx_description
1 polymer ?
#
loop_
_entity_poly.entity_id
_entity_poly.type
_entity_poly.pdbx_seq_one_letter_code
_entity_poly.pdbx_strand_id
1 'polypeptide(L)'
;MTPPKTDRTRTTTRFFWGTLVALFAVVSIAAVAAFLHKPAPTHLDIPPTRLETALTESVEKARAEVVSDLDTYLDPVYAPAYAAIPRYADFHYSILGEYVELGEAALGQSSEALEQRLLAGFDARLTNAAAGIDATFVQAYRDTVETRIRQEAAPETFDLPLGEMTASAISDAVQRAKVTAPVAAMVALGGKSALKATAKLFAKKLATKVASKAAAKGIAKGGGIAAGAGGGALLCSWLGPGAAICGAAGALVVWLATDAAIIGLDEYFNRDEFEAELRLMLDKDRAAKRLVLENALTRKASAMEDFRLNQLAPAK
;
A
#
# COMPACT_ATOMS: atom_id res chain seq x y z
N MET A 1 74.19 11.10 91.30
CA MET A 1 72.85 11.48 90.79
C MET A 1 72.71 10.95 89.38
N THR A 2 72.02 9.83 89.20
CA THR A 2 71.71 9.21 87.90
C THR A 2 70.31 9.64 87.48
N PRO A 3 70.10 10.13 86.24
CA PRO A 3 68.77 10.57 85.82
C PRO A 3 67.87 9.36 85.52
N PRO A 4 66.55 9.45 85.80
CA PRO A 4 65.61 8.37 85.51
C PRO A 4 65.42 8.21 84.00
N LYS A 5 65.64 6.99 83.49
CA LYS A 5 65.28 6.60 82.12
C LYS A 5 63.76 6.61 82.00
N THR A 6 63.21 7.62 81.35
CA THR A 6 61.78 7.73 81.06
C THR A 6 61.38 6.74 79.96
N ASP A 7 60.56 5.74 80.32
CA ASP A 7 59.99 4.68 79.46
C ASP A 7 58.92 5.18 78.46
N ARG A 8 58.93 6.49 78.16
CA ARG A 8 57.84 7.20 77.46
C ARG A 8 57.86 7.01 75.94
N THR A 9 58.96 6.50 75.38
CA THR A 9 59.15 6.32 73.93
C THR A 9 58.58 5.01 73.39
N ARG A 10 58.33 4.02 74.25
CA ARG A 10 57.80 2.71 73.84
C ARG A 10 56.30 2.74 73.56
N THR A 11 55.55 3.55 74.30
CA THR A 11 54.11 3.71 74.13
C THR A 11 53.76 4.53 72.88
N THR A 12 54.44 5.65 72.64
CA THR A 12 54.20 6.50 71.46
C THR A 12 54.46 5.76 70.14
N THR A 13 55.51 4.95 70.08
CA THR A 13 55.83 4.16 68.87
C THR A 13 54.78 3.08 68.60
N ARG A 14 54.23 2.46 69.66
CA ARG A 14 53.13 1.47 69.54
C ARG A 14 51.84 2.10 69.05
N PHE A 15 51.49 3.30 69.54
CA PHE A 15 50.32 4.05 69.05
C PHE A 15 50.49 4.46 67.59
N PHE A 16 51.66 4.96 67.19
CA PHE A 16 51.93 5.34 65.80
C PHE A 16 51.74 4.16 64.82
N TRP A 17 52.38 3.02 65.09
CA TRP A 17 52.25 1.82 64.24
C TRP A 17 50.84 1.23 64.28
N GLY A 18 50.15 1.25 65.43
CA GLY A 18 48.76 0.80 65.53
C GLY A 18 47.81 1.63 64.68
N THR A 19 48.02 2.96 64.63
CA THR A 19 47.20 3.87 63.81
C THR A 19 47.46 3.66 62.32
N LEU A 20 48.73 3.43 61.94
CA LEU A 20 49.12 3.13 60.56
C LEU A 20 48.49 1.83 60.05
N VAL A 21 48.53 0.76 60.86
CA VAL A 21 47.91 -0.53 60.52
C VAL A 21 46.39 -0.40 60.42
N ALA A 22 45.75 0.34 61.34
CA ALA A 22 44.31 0.58 61.29
C ALA A 22 43.89 1.36 60.03
N LEU A 23 44.62 2.41 59.66
CA LEU A 23 44.40 3.16 58.42
C LEU A 23 44.59 2.27 57.19
N PHE A 24 45.64 1.46 57.18
CA PHE A 24 45.89 0.54 56.06
C PHE A 24 44.77 -0.49 55.91
N ALA A 25 44.25 -1.02 57.02
CA ALA A 25 43.11 -1.92 57.02
C ALA A 25 41.85 -1.24 56.47
N VAL A 26 41.53 -0.02 56.91
CA VAL A 26 40.36 0.74 56.42
C VAL A 26 40.47 1.06 54.93
N VAL A 27 41.63 1.52 54.47
CA VAL A 27 41.87 1.80 53.04
C VAL A 27 41.79 0.53 52.21
N SER A 28 42.33 -0.58 52.69
CA SER A 28 42.26 -1.88 51.99
C SER A 28 40.82 -2.38 51.90
N ILE A 29 40.04 -2.26 52.97
CA ILE A 29 38.61 -2.64 52.98
C ILE A 29 37.82 -1.74 52.04
N ALA A 30 38.05 -0.42 52.05
CA ALA A 30 37.39 0.51 51.15
C ALA A 30 37.76 0.26 49.68
N ALA A 31 39.02 -0.05 49.39
CA ALA A 31 39.48 -0.39 48.04
C ALA A 31 38.85 -1.70 47.55
N VAL A 32 38.76 -2.73 48.40
CA VAL A 32 38.08 -3.98 48.07
C VAL A 32 36.57 -3.76 47.88
N ALA A 33 35.92 -2.96 48.74
CA ALA A 33 34.51 -2.62 48.62
C ALA A 33 34.20 -1.85 47.32
N ALA A 34 35.07 -0.91 46.94
CA ALA A 34 34.97 -0.17 45.68
C ALA A 34 35.23 -1.06 44.46
N PHE A 35 36.18 -2.01 44.57
CA PHE A 35 36.47 -2.97 43.50
C PHE A 35 35.35 -3.99 43.31
N LEU A 36 34.63 -4.34 44.38
CA LEU A 36 33.45 -5.22 44.35
C LEU A 36 32.16 -4.49 43.96
N HIS A 37 32.06 -3.17 44.21
CA HIS A 37 30.98 -2.34 43.69
C HIS A 37 31.17 -2.10 42.19
N LYS A 38 30.55 -2.97 41.38
CA LYS A 38 30.30 -2.60 39.99
C LYS A 38 29.30 -1.45 39.99
N PRO A 39 29.61 -0.28 39.41
CA PRO A 39 28.62 0.79 39.29
C PRO A 39 27.40 0.24 38.55
N ALA A 40 26.20 0.56 39.07
CA ALA A 40 24.97 0.19 38.40
C ALA A 40 24.99 0.76 36.97
N PRO A 41 24.58 -0.02 35.96
CA PRO A 41 24.52 0.49 34.60
C PRO A 41 23.59 1.71 34.54
N THR A 42 24.08 2.80 33.95
CA THR A 42 23.27 4.02 33.73
C THR A 42 22.58 4.02 32.36
N HIS A 43 22.97 3.09 31.48
CA HIS A 43 22.44 2.90 30.14
C HIS A 43 22.30 1.42 29.81
N LEU A 44 21.35 1.09 28.95
CA LEU A 44 21.20 -0.24 28.36
C LEU A 44 21.94 -0.29 27.02
N ASP A 45 23.06 -1.02 26.98
CA ASP A 45 23.75 -1.37 25.75
C ASP A 45 23.50 -2.83 25.38
N ILE A 46 22.98 -3.04 24.17
CA ILE A 46 22.74 -4.39 23.65
C ILE A 46 24.03 -4.87 22.95
N PRO A 47 24.51 -6.10 23.22
CA PRO A 47 25.66 -6.64 22.51
C PRO A 47 25.47 -6.58 20.99
N PRO A 48 26.49 -6.23 20.19
CA PRO A 48 26.34 -6.04 18.74
C PRO A 48 25.73 -7.25 18.01
N THR A 49 26.09 -8.47 18.41
CA THR A 49 25.54 -9.71 17.82
C THR A 49 24.06 -9.90 18.12
N ARG A 50 23.62 -9.49 19.31
CA ARG A 50 22.22 -9.52 19.76
C ARG A 50 21.40 -8.47 19.02
N LEU A 51 21.96 -7.27 18.90
CA LEU A 51 21.38 -6.18 18.12
C LEU A 51 21.25 -6.55 16.64
N GLU A 52 22.27 -7.18 16.03
CA GLU A 52 22.21 -7.66 14.63
C GLU A 52 21.07 -8.65 14.42
N THR A 53 20.93 -9.64 15.31
CA THR A 53 19.82 -10.59 15.29
C THR A 53 18.47 -9.89 15.46
N ALA A 54 18.36 -8.96 16.42
CA ALA A 54 17.13 -8.23 16.65
C ALA A 54 16.72 -7.39 15.43
N LEU A 55 17.67 -6.69 14.79
CA LEU A 55 17.41 -5.88 13.59
C LEU A 55 17.03 -6.76 12.39
N THR A 56 17.69 -7.90 12.20
CA THR A 56 17.45 -8.80 11.06
C THR A 56 16.12 -9.52 11.19
N GLU A 57 15.85 -10.16 12.34
CA GLU A 57 14.60 -10.89 12.55
C GLU A 57 13.36 -9.96 12.63
N SER A 58 13.55 -8.66 12.87
CA SER A 58 12.46 -7.69 12.83
C SER A 58 11.98 -7.37 11.42
N VAL A 59 12.85 -7.53 10.41
CA VAL A 59 12.49 -7.30 9.00
C VAL A 59 11.41 -8.29 8.55
N GLU A 60 11.65 -9.58 8.79
CA GLU A 60 10.74 -10.66 8.40
C GLU A 60 9.39 -10.58 9.11
N LYS A 61 9.41 -10.20 10.40
CA LYS A 61 8.19 -10.05 11.18
C LYS A 61 7.36 -8.85 10.72
N ALA A 62 8.01 -7.71 10.46
CA ALA A 62 7.35 -6.54 9.88
C ALA A 62 6.76 -6.84 8.50
N ARG A 63 7.48 -7.59 7.66
CA ARG A 63 6.97 -8.04 6.36
C ARG A 63 5.72 -8.90 6.53
N ALA A 64 5.78 -9.92 7.38
CA ALA A 64 4.66 -10.86 7.58
C ALA A 64 3.39 -10.14 8.05
N GLU A 65 3.53 -9.19 8.96
CA GLU A 65 2.44 -8.34 9.46
C GLU A 65 1.83 -7.48 8.36
N VAL A 66 2.65 -6.81 7.54
CA VAL A 66 2.11 -5.98 6.45
C VAL A 66 1.49 -6.84 5.34
N VAL A 67 2.03 -8.04 5.09
CA VAL A 67 1.49 -8.98 4.10
C VAL A 67 0.11 -9.52 4.49
N SER A 68 -0.13 -9.79 5.78
CA SER A 68 -1.46 -10.22 6.24
C SER A 68 -2.52 -9.15 5.99
N ASP A 69 -2.11 -7.88 6.05
CA ASP A 69 -3.02 -6.73 6.02
C ASP A 69 -3.13 -6.07 4.63
N LEU A 70 -2.52 -6.64 3.60
CA LEU A 70 -2.53 -6.08 2.24
C LEU A 70 -3.95 -5.81 1.70
N ASP A 71 -4.94 -6.62 2.07
CA ASP A 71 -6.31 -6.41 1.61
C ASP A 71 -6.92 -5.13 2.15
N THR A 72 -6.57 -4.71 3.37
CA THR A 72 -7.01 -3.44 3.96
C THR A 72 -6.52 -2.23 3.14
N TYR A 73 -5.39 -2.36 2.46
CA TYR A 73 -4.89 -1.32 1.55
C TYR A 73 -5.51 -1.39 0.15
N LEU A 74 -5.83 -2.60 -0.33
CA LEU A 74 -6.39 -2.80 -1.66
C LEU A 74 -7.90 -2.53 -1.73
N ASP A 75 -8.66 -2.84 -0.68
CA ASP A 75 -10.11 -2.59 -0.61
C ASP A 75 -10.49 -1.15 -0.99
N PRO A 76 -9.93 -0.09 -0.39
CA PRO A 76 -10.27 1.28 -0.77
C PRO A 76 -9.79 1.68 -2.18
N VAL A 77 -8.80 0.98 -2.74
CA VAL A 77 -8.32 1.23 -4.11
C VAL A 77 -9.39 0.78 -5.13
N TYR A 78 -9.96 -0.41 -4.92
CA TYR A 78 -10.89 -1.04 -5.85
C TYR A 78 -12.37 -0.73 -5.56
N ALA A 79 -12.74 -0.39 -4.32
CA ALA A 79 -14.14 -0.14 -3.96
C ALA A 79 -14.86 0.88 -4.88
N PRO A 80 -14.26 2.03 -5.26
CA PRO A 80 -14.88 2.94 -6.22
C PRO A 80 -15.10 2.34 -7.61
N ALA A 81 -14.20 1.45 -8.06
CA ALA A 81 -14.33 0.79 -9.35
C ALA A 81 -15.47 -0.24 -9.36
N TYR A 82 -15.59 -1.05 -8.30
CA TYR A 82 -16.73 -1.96 -8.15
C TYR A 82 -18.05 -1.20 -8.06
N ALA A 83 -18.09 -0.09 -7.32
CA ALA A 83 -19.29 0.75 -7.19
C ALA A 83 -19.65 1.47 -8.51
N ALA A 84 -18.69 1.68 -9.40
CA ALA A 84 -18.91 2.29 -10.71
C ALA A 84 -19.50 1.31 -11.75
N ILE A 85 -19.43 0.00 -11.52
CA ILE A 85 -19.90 -1.02 -12.48
C ILE A 85 -21.38 -0.82 -12.85
N PRO A 86 -22.34 -0.75 -11.90
CA PRO A 86 -23.75 -0.59 -12.26
C PRO A 86 -24.01 0.72 -13.01
N ARG A 87 -23.33 1.80 -12.60
CA ARG A 87 -23.45 3.11 -13.28
C ARG A 87 -22.91 3.08 -14.70
N TYR A 88 -21.82 2.34 -14.93
CA TYR A 88 -21.28 2.15 -16.27
C TYR A 88 -22.18 1.25 -17.12
N ALA A 89 -22.80 0.22 -16.53
CA ALA A 89 -23.82 -0.59 -17.20
C ALA A 89 -25.04 0.24 -17.60
N ASP A 90 -25.57 1.10 -16.71
CA ASP A 90 -26.68 2.01 -17.03
C ASP A 90 -26.33 2.94 -18.20
N PHE A 91 -25.08 3.41 -18.26
CA PHE A 91 -24.59 4.19 -19.40
C PHE A 91 -24.54 3.34 -20.67
N HIS A 92 -23.90 2.16 -20.63
CA HIS A 92 -23.75 1.25 -21.78
C HIS A 92 -25.12 0.85 -22.39
N TYR A 93 -26.11 0.56 -21.54
CA TYR A 93 -27.47 0.22 -21.92
C TYR A 93 -28.40 1.43 -22.03
N SER A 94 -27.86 2.65 -22.20
CA SER A 94 -28.65 3.83 -22.53
C SER A 94 -28.53 4.18 -24.02
N ILE A 95 -29.58 4.81 -24.56
CA ILE A 95 -29.57 5.34 -25.93
C ILE A 95 -28.35 6.25 -26.12
N LEU A 96 -28.14 7.20 -25.21
CA LEU A 96 -27.01 8.14 -25.30
C LEU A 96 -25.66 7.41 -25.23
N GLY A 97 -25.53 6.41 -24.35
CA GLY A 97 -24.28 5.65 -24.22
C GLY A 97 -23.95 4.85 -25.47
N GLU A 98 -24.92 4.21 -26.12
CA GLU A 98 -24.67 3.49 -27.38
C GLU A 98 -24.11 4.43 -28.46
N TYR A 99 -24.68 5.63 -28.63
CA TYR A 99 -24.18 6.62 -29.59
C TYR A 99 -22.80 7.15 -29.21
N VAL A 100 -22.55 7.41 -27.92
CA VAL A 100 -21.26 7.90 -27.42
C VAL A 100 -20.18 6.83 -27.59
N GLU A 101 -20.44 5.58 -27.20
CA GLU A 101 -19.49 4.48 -27.33
C GLU A 101 -19.18 4.16 -28.79
N LEU A 102 -20.16 4.29 -29.69
CA LEU A 102 -19.92 4.16 -31.13
C LEU A 102 -18.98 5.26 -31.64
N GLY A 103 -19.21 6.51 -31.21
CA GLY A 103 -18.32 7.63 -31.52
C GLY A 103 -16.92 7.44 -30.96
N GLU A 104 -16.81 7.06 -29.69
CA GLU A 104 -15.54 6.74 -29.02
C GLU A 104 -14.83 5.57 -29.71
N ALA A 105 -15.55 4.54 -30.15
CA ALA A 105 -14.98 3.42 -30.90
C ALA A 105 -14.46 3.87 -32.27
N ALA A 106 -15.20 4.71 -32.99
CA ALA A 106 -14.79 5.28 -34.27
C ALA A 106 -13.54 6.17 -34.14
N LEU A 107 -13.42 6.90 -33.03
CA LEU A 107 -12.28 7.77 -32.72
C LEU A 107 -11.10 7.02 -32.05
N GLY A 108 -11.25 5.73 -31.74
CA GLY A 108 -10.24 4.95 -31.03
C GLY A 108 -10.06 5.33 -29.55
N GLN A 109 -11.06 5.99 -28.95
CA GLN A 109 -11.03 6.56 -27.60
C GLN A 109 -11.70 5.66 -26.54
N SER A 110 -12.28 4.51 -26.92
CA SER A 110 -13.03 3.64 -25.99
C SER A 110 -12.24 3.23 -24.74
N SER A 111 -10.93 3.05 -24.84
CA SER A 111 -10.08 2.68 -23.70
C SER A 111 -10.02 3.79 -22.65
N GLU A 112 -9.82 5.03 -23.07
CA GLU A 112 -9.70 6.17 -22.16
C GLU A 112 -11.05 6.52 -21.55
N ALA A 113 -12.11 6.40 -22.34
CA ALA A 113 -13.47 6.61 -21.87
C ALA A 113 -13.92 5.55 -20.84
N LEU A 114 -13.54 4.28 -21.04
CA LEU A 114 -13.75 3.21 -20.05
C LEU A 114 -12.95 3.51 -18.77
N GLU A 115 -11.68 3.91 -18.90
CA GLU A 115 -10.85 4.27 -17.75
C GLU A 115 -11.46 5.42 -16.95
N GLN A 116 -11.94 6.47 -17.62
CA GLN A 116 -12.57 7.62 -16.95
C GLN A 116 -13.87 7.26 -16.23
N ARG A 117 -14.69 6.35 -16.79
CA ARG A 117 -15.97 5.98 -16.19
C ARG A 117 -15.83 4.94 -15.08
N LEU A 118 -14.93 3.97 -15.24
CA LEU A 118 -14.80 2.83 -14.34
C LEU A 118 -13.63 2.96 -13.35
N LEU A 119 -12.52 3.58 -13.78
CA LEU A 119 -11.24 3.56 -13.07
C LEU A 119 -10.79 4.96 -12.63
N ALA A 120 -11.70 5.93 -12.58
CA ALA A 120 -11.39 7.30 -12.17
C ALA A 120 -10.59 7.34 -10.87
N GLY A 121 -9.42 7.98 -10.90
CA GLY A 121 -8.54 8.15 -9.74
C GLY A 121 -7.89 6.87 -9.21
N PHE A 122 -7.98 5.73 -9.92
CA PHE A 122 -7.42 4.45 -9.49
C PHE A 122 -5.91 4.53 -9.23
N ASP A 123 -5.15 5.12 -10.15
CA ASP A 123 -3.70 5.27 -10.03
C ASP A 123 -3.28 6.07 -8.78
N ALA A 124 -4.03 7.13 -8.46
CA ALA A 124 -3.77 7.95 -7.28
C ALA A 124 -4.03 7.15 -6.00
N ARG A 125 -5.15 6.41 -5.93
CA ARG A 125 -5.46 5.53 -4.81
C ARG A 125 -4.42 4.44 -4.63
N LEU A 126 -4.00 3.77 -5.71
CA LEU A 126 -2.97 2.74 -5.67
C LEU A 126 -1.61 3.30 -5.20
N THR A 127 -1.25 4.50 -5.65
CA THR A 127 -0.02 5.18 -5.20
C THR A 127 -0.08 5.48 -3.70
N ASN A 128 -1.22 5.98 -3.22
CA ASN A 128 -1.41 6.28 -1.80
C ASN A 128 -1.41 5.00 -0.96
N ALA A 129 -2.04 3.92 -1.44
CA ALA A 129 -2.00 2.62 -0.78
C ALA A 129 -0.56 2.09 -0.67
N ALA A 130 0.23 2.17 -1.74
CA ALA A 130 1.64 1.74 -1.72
C ALA A 130 2.50 2.58 -0.76
N ALA A 131 2.26 3.89 -0.68
CA ALA A 131 2.92 4.76 0.30
C ALA A 131 2.51 4.42 1.74
N GLY A 132 1.23 4.10 1.96
CA GLY A 132 0.72 3.62 3.24
C GLY A 132 1.37 2.30 3.68
N ILE A 133 1.51 1.35 2.75
CA ILE A 133 2.22 0.08 2.97
C ILE A 133 3.68 0.33 3.41
N ASP A 134 4.40 1.22 2.73
CA ASP A 134 5.77 1.60 3.13
C ASP A 134 5.81 2.19 4.55
N ALA A 135 4.88 3.09 4.88
CA ALA A 135 4.81 3.70 6.20
C ALA A 135 4.53 2.66 7.30
N THR A 136 3.56 1.77 7.09
CA THR A 136 3.21 0.71 8.05
C THR A 136 4.34 -0.28 8.22
N PHE A 137 5.02 -0.66 7.14
CA PHE A 137 6.20 -1.53 7.23
C PHE A 137 7.28 -0.92 8.13
N VAL A 138 7.58 0.38 7.97
CA VAL A 138 8.58 1.08 8.79
C VAL A 138 8.16 1.13 10.26
N GLN A 139 6.87 1.35 10.54
CA GLN A 139 6.37 1.33 11.92
C GLN A 139 6.43 -0.07 12.52
N ALA A 140 5.92 -1.10 11.82
CA ALA A 140 5.98 -2.48 12.28
C ALA A 140 7.41 -2.95 12.53
N TYR A 141 8.35 -2.53 11.67
CA TYR A 141 9.78 -2.76 11.85
C TYR A 141 10.29 -2.14 13.15
N ARG A 142 10.04 -0.84 13.35
CA ARG A 142 10.44 -0.13 14.57
C ARG A 142 9.86 -0.77 15.83
N ASP A 143 8.56 -1.05 15.85
CA ASP A 143 7.87 -1.61 17.00
C ASP A 143 8.39 -3.02 17.32
N THR A 144 8.71 -3.81 16.30
CA THR A 144 9.32 -5.13 16.48
C THR A 144 10.73 -5.03 17.06
N VAL A 145 11.57 -4.10 16.57
CA VAL A 145 12.91 -3.86 17.10
C VAL A 145 12.83 -3.45 18.57
N GLU A 146 11.98 -2.47 18.91
CA GLU A 146 11.78 -2.02 20.29
C GLU A 146 11.30 -3.17 21.20
N THR A 147 10.37 -3.98 20.72
CA THR A 147 9.85 -5.15 21.45
C THR A 147 10.95 -6.18 21.70
N ARG A 148 11.78 -6.50 20.70
CA ARG A 148 12.88 -7.48 20.85
C ARG A 148 13.95 -6.99 21.80
N ILE A 149 14.33 -5.72 21.72
CA ILE A 149 15.30 -5.13 22.65
C ILE A 149 14.80 -5.24 24.10
N ARG A 150 13.51 -4.98 24.35
CA ARG A 150 12.91 -5.20 25.67
C ARG A 150 12.90 -6.67 26.09
N GLN A 151 12.76 -7.62 25.16
CA GLN A 151 12.81 -9.05 25.50
C GLN A 151 14.23 -9.52 25.86
N GLU A 152 15.26 -8.88 25.33
CA GLU A 152 16.65 -9.20 25.63
C GLU A 152 17.21 -8.44 26.84
N ALA A 153 16.57 -7.34 27.23
CA ALA A 153 16.94 -6.56 28.41
C ALA A 153 16.59 -7.29 29.71
N ALA A 154 17.47 -7.18 30.71
CA ALA A 154 17.16 -7.65 32.05
C ALA A 154 16.03 -6.79 32.66
N PRO A 155 15.11 -7.35 33.49
CA PRO A 155 14.00 -6.57 34.06
C PRO A 155 14.44 -5.31 34.81
N GLU A 156 15.59 -5.36 35.49
CA GLU A 156 16.19 -4.20 36.17
C GLU A 156 16.68 -3.07 35.24
N THR A 157 16.69 -3.27 33.91
CA THR A 157 17.19 -2.31 32.92
C THR A 157 16.11 -1.68 32.05
N PHE A 158 14.83 -2.02 32.26
CA PHE A 158 13.72 -1.52 31.43
C PHE A 158 13.54 0.00 31.47
N ASP A 159 13.86 0.64 32.59
CA ASP A 159 13.75 2.09 32.76
C ASP A 159 15.04 2.83 32.35
N LEU A 160 16.10 2.10 31.97
CA LEU A 160 17.35 2.73 31.55
C LEU A 160 17.23 3.24 30.11
N PRO A 161 17.74 4.45 29.82
CA PRO A 161 17.86 4.90 28.44
C PRO A 161 18.82 3.99 27.67
N LEU A 162 18.53 3.79 26.38
CA LEU A 162 19.45 3.08 25.48
C LEU A 162 20.80 3.81 25.44
N GLY A 163 21.89 3.05 25.40
CA GLY A 163 23.22 3.60 25.15
C GLY A 163 23.32 4.20 23.74
N GLU A 164 24.22 5.17 23.57
CA GLU A 164 24.34 5.98 22.35
C GLU A 164 24.56 5.12 21.10
N MET A 165 25.37 4.05 21.20
CA MET A 165 25.62 3.14 20.08
C MET A 165 24.36 2.36 19.69
N THR A 166 23.67 1.79 20.68
CA THR A 166 22.43 1.03 20.47
C THR A 166 21.35 1.92 19.86
N ALA A 167 21.14 3.12 20.40
CA ALA A 167 20.18 4.09 19.90
C ALA A 167 20.50 4.55 18.46
N SER A 168 21.78 4.82 18.17
CA SER A 168 22.22 5.25 16.84
C SER A 168 22.03 4.16 15.78
N ALA A 169 22.34 2.91 16.12
CA ALA A 169 22.18 1.77 15.22
C ALA A 169 20.70 1.51 14.88
N ILE A 170 19.80 1.59 15.87
CA ILE A 170 18.35 1.46 15.63
C ILE A 170 17.85 2.61 14.77
N SER A 171 18.26 3.85 15.07
CA SER A 171 17.86 5.03 14.29
C SER A 171 18.30 4.90 12.84
N ASP A 172 19.56 4.53 12.58
CA ASP A 172 20.09 4.30 11.23
C ASP A 172 19.31 3.18 10.51
N ALA A 173 19.05 2.05 11.17
CA ALA A 173 18.28 0.95 10.61
C ALA A 173 16.84 1.37 10.23
N VAL A 174 16.15 2.12 11.10
CA VAL A 174 14.80 2.63 10.84
C VAL A 174 14.80 3.67 9.71
N GLN A 175 15.79 4.55 9.64
CA GLN A 175 15.89 5.50 8.53
C GLN A 175 16.14 4.78 7.20
N ARG A 176 16.94 3.71 7.20
CA ARG A 176 17.17 2.87 6.02
C ARG A 176 15.91 2.14 5.58
N ALA A 177 15.11 1.62 6.50
CA ALA A 177 13.83 0.99 6.19
C ALA A 177 12.92 1.91 5.34
N LYS A 178 13.01 3.23 5.51
CA LYS A 178 12.25 4.21 4.72
C LYS A 178 12.73 4.34 3.28
N VAL A 179 14.04 4.24 3.05
CA VAL A 179 14.65 4.55 1.74
C VAL A 179 15.04 3.30 0.93
N THR A 180 15.22 2.16 1.59
CA THR A 180 15.56 0.90 0.93
C THR A 180 14.33 0.35 0.22
N ALA A 181 14.46 0.19 -1.10
CA ALA A 181 13.47 -0.42 -2.00
C ALA A 181 12.01 -0.07 -1.61
N PRO A 182 11.60 1.20 -1.68
CA PRO A 182 10.25 1.58 -1.29
C PRO A 182 9.22 0.91 -2.21
N VAL A 183 8.19 0.31 -1.61
CA VAL A 183 7.08 -0.35 -2.30
C VAL A 183 6.43 0.60 -3.30
N ALA A 184 6.25 1.87 -2.93
CA ALA A 184 5.70 2.90 -3.80
C ALA A 184 6.51 3.08 -5.09
N ALA A 185 7.86 3.03 -5.04
CA ALA A 185 8.68 3.14 -6.24
C ALA A 185 8.55 1.89 -7.14
N MET A 186 8.47 0.69 -6.55
CA MET A 186 8.25 -0.54 -7.31
C MET A 186 6.89 -0.56 -8.01
N VAL A 187 5.84 -0.10 -7.33
CA VAL A 187 4.49 0.03 -7.91
C VAL A 187 4.46 1.10 -9.01
N ALA A 188 5.19 2.21 -8.85
CA ALA A 188 5.28 3.24 -9.88
C ALA A 188 5.94 2.72 -11.18
N LEU A 189 6.92 1.84 -11.08
CA LEU A 189 7.66 1.31 -12.22
C LEU A 189 6.96 0.14 -12.94
N GLY A 190 6.12 -0.65 -12.26
CA GLY A 190 5.52 -1.87 -12.84
C GLY A 190 4.05 -2.14 -12.53
N GLY A 191 3.42 -1.38 -11.62
CA GLY A 191 2.06 -1.65 -11.14
C GLY A 191 0.95 -0.85 -11.83
N LYS A 192 1.21 0.42 -12.19
CA LYS A 192 0.18 1.36 -12.69
C LYS A 192 -0.37 1.01 -14.08
N SER A 193 0.42 0.35 -14.93
CA SER A 193 0.06 0.10 -16.34
C SER A 193 -0.75 -1.17 -16.58
N ALA A 194 -0.76 -2.12 -15.63
CA ALA A 194 -1.33 -3.45 -15.85
C ALA A 194 -2.87 -3.43 -15.94
N LEU A 195 -3.55 -2.64 -15.11
CA LEU A 195 -5.01 -2.51 -15.19
C LEU A 195 -5.42 -1.76 -16.46
N LYS A 196 -4.67 -0.72 -16.86
CA LYS A 196 -4.93 0.00 -18.11
C LYS A 196 -4.79 -0.89 -19.34
N ALA A 197 -3.80 -1.78 -19.36
CA ALA A 197 -3.65 -2.76 -20.43
C ALA A 197 -4.87 -3.71 -20.49
N THR A 198 -5.33 -4.17 -19.33
CA THR A 198 -6.52 -5.03 -19.23
C THR A 198 -7.80 -4.29 -19.66
N ALA A 199 -7.99 -3.06 -19.20
CA ALA A 199 -9.08 -2.18 -19.58
C ALA A 199 -9.06 -1.90 -21.08
N LYS A 200 -7.89 -1.69 -21.70
CA LYS A 200 -7.75 -1.51 -23.15
C LYS A 200 -8.20 -2.74 -23.93
N LEU A 201 -7.86 -3.95 -23.46
CA LEU A 201 -8.33 -5.19 -24.07
C LEU A 201 -9.84 -5.34 -23.94
N PHE A 202 -10.39 -4.98 -22.78
CA PHE A 202 -11.83 -5.00 -22.54
C PHE A 202 -12.57 -3.99 -23.42
N ALA A 203 -12.10 -2.74 -23.45
CA ALA A 203 -12.62 -1.68 -24.31
C ALA A 203 -12.59 -2.07 -25.79
N LYS A 204 -11.53 -2.76 -26.26
CA LYS A 204 -11.48 -3.28 -27.63
C LYS A 204 -12.56 -4.33 -27.90
N LYS A 205 -12.82 -5.23 -26.94
CA LYS A 205 -13.93 -6.20 -27.05
C LYS A 205 -15.28 -5.50 -27.11
N LEU A 206 -15.49 -4.47 -26.28
CA LEU A 206 -16.71 -3.66 -26.30
C LEU A 206 -16.89 -2.92 -27.61
N ALA A 207 -15.87 -2.20 -28.08
CA ALA A 207 -15.90 -1.51 -29.37
C ALA A 207 -16.26 -2.47 -30.52
N THR A 208 -15.77 -3.70 -30.47
CA THR A 208 -16.12 -4.74 -31.46
C THR A 208 -17.59 -5.17 -31.35
N LYS A 209 -18.12 -5.37 -30.13
CA LYS A 209 -19.55 -5.68 -29.89
C LYS A 209 -20.46 -4.52 -30.32
N VAL A 210 -20.05 -3.27 -30.06
CA VAL A 210 -20.80 -2.06 -30.45
C VAL A 210 -20.80 -1.92 -31.98
N ALA A 211 -19.65 -2.08 -32.63
CA ALA A 211 -19.56 -2.00 -34.10
C ALA A 211 -20.41 -3.08 -34.79
N SER A 212 -20.43 -4.31 -34.27
CA SER A 212 -21.27 -5.39 -34.83
C SER A 212 -22.76 -5.13 -34.63
N LYS A 213 -23.18 -4.63 -33.46
CA LYS A 213 -24.57 -4.20 -33.20
C LYS A 213 -24.99 -3.07 -34.13
N ALA A 214 -24.15 -2.07 -34.33
CA ALA A 214 -24.42 -0.96 -35.25
C ALA A 214 -24.58 -1.45 -36.71
N ALA A 215 -23.72 -2.36 -37.17
CA ALA A 215 -23.82 -2.96 -38.50
C ALA A 215 -25.13 -3.76 -38.66
N ALA A 216 -25.51 -4.56 -37.65
CA ALA A 216 -26.77 -5.32 -37.66
C ALA A 216 -28.01 -4.40 -37.68
N LYS A 217 -28.02 -3.33 -36.85
CA LYS A 217 -29.08 -2.31 -36.84
C LYS A 217 -29.17 -1.58 -38.18
N GLY A 218 -28.04 -1.29 -38.83
CA GLY A 218 -27.99 -0.66 -40.15
C GLY A 218 -28.64 -1.52 -41.25
N ILE A 219 -28.40 -2.83 -41.24
CA ILE A 219 -29.02 -3.78 -42.18
C ILE A 219 -30.52 -3.92 -41.90
N ALA A 220 -30.92 -4.05 -40.63
CA ALA A 220 -32.33 -4.21 -40.24
C ALA A 220 -33.18 -2.95 -40.51
N LYS A 221 -32.63 -1.75 -40.25
CA LYS A 221 -33.32 -0.47 -40.50
C LYS A 221 -33.23 -0.03 -41.97
N GLY A 222 -32.20 -0.46 -42.71
CA GLY A 222 -32.01 -0.15 -44.13
C GLY A 222 -32.82 -1.03 -45.11
N GLY A 223 -33.18 -2.26 -44.74
CA GLY A 223 -34.02 -3.15 -45.55
C GLY A 223 -35.53 -2.84 -45.48
N GLY A 224 -35.97 -1.99 -44.54
CA GLY A 224 -37.36 -1.72 -44.21
C GLY A 224 -37.84 -0.29 -44.53
N ILE A 225 -37.40 0.31 -45.64
CA ILE A 225 -37.78 1.68 -46.04
C ILE A 225 -39.32 1.85 -46.20
N ALA A 226 -40.10 0.75 -46.22
CA ALA A 226 -41.56 0.79 -46.25
C ALA A 226 -42.23 1.28 -44.94
N ALA A 227 -41.58 1.21 -43.77
CA ALA A 227 -42.26 1.51 -42.49
C ALA A 227 -42.03 2.94 -41.95
N GLY A 228 -40.82 3.51 -42.12
CA GLY A 228 -40.44 4.78 -41.47
C GLY A 228 -40.98 6.04 -42.16
N ALA A 229 -40.99 6.09 -43.49
CA ALA A 229 -41.48 7.25 -44.24
C ALA A 229 -43.00 7.20 -44.51
N GLY A 230 -43.57 5.99 -44.65
CA GLY A 230 -45.01 5.79 -44.89
C GLY A 230 -45.88 5.88 -43.63
N GLY A 231 -45.41 5.36 -42.48
CA GLY A 231 -46.20 5.29 -41.25
C GLY A 231 -46.41 6.63 -40.54
N GLY A 232 -45.38 7.47 -40.45
CA GLY A 232 -45.45 8.77 -39.78
C GLY A 232 -46.28 9.82 -40.52
N ALA A 233 -46.25 9.80 -41.85
CA ALA A 233 -47.05 10.70 -42.70
C ALA A 233 -48.55 10.36 -42.66
N LEU A 234 -48.92 9.08 -42.48
CA LEU A 234 -50.31 8.64 -42.38
C LEU A 234 -50.97 9.09 -41.06
N LEU A 235 -50.24 9.07 -39.94
CA LEU A 235 -50.73 9.50 -38.63
C LEU A 235 -51.02 11.01 -38.54
N CYS A 236 -50.40 11.81 -39.40
CA CYS A 236 -50.56 13.26 -39.48
C CYS A 236 -51.06 13.76 -40.82
N SER A 237 -51.66 12.88 -41.62
CA SER A 237 -52.24 13.19 -42.92
C SER A 237 -53.30 14.30 -42.86
N TRP A 238 -53.93 14.51 -41.70
CA TRP A 238 -54.90 15.57 -41.44
C TRP A 238 -54.30 16.98 -41.29
N LEU A 239 -52.98 17.12 -41.14
CA LEU A 239 -52.28 18.41 -40.95
C LEU A 239 -51.85 19.11 -42.26
N GLY A 240 -52.22 18.60 -43.44
CA GLY A 240 -51.89 19.24 -44.73
C GLY A 240 -50.37 19.43 -44.92
N PRO A 241 -49.86 20.62 -45.35
CA PRO A 241 -48.43 20.87 -45.51
C PRO A 241 -47.58 20.64 -44.24
N GLY A 242 -48.19 20.67 -43.05
CA GLY A 242 -47.55 20.33 -41.77
C GLY A 242 -47.29 18.83 -41.56
N ALA A 243 -47.87 17.96 -42.40
CA ALA A 243 -47.70 16.51 -42.33
C ALA A 243 -46.23 16.07 -42.56
N ALA A 244 -45.43 16.88 -43.28
CA ALA A 244 -44.00 16.62 -43.44
C ALA A 244 -43.24 16.78 -42.12
N ILE A 245 -43.58 17.81 -41.33
CA ILE A 245 -42.96 18.07 -40.02
C ILE A 245 -43.39 17.00 -39.02
N CYS A 246 -44.68 16.64 -39.00
CA CYS A 246 -45.15 15.56 -38.13
C CYS A 246 -44.61 14.19 -38.56
N GLY A 247 -44.48 13.92 -39.87
CA GLY A 247 -43.86 12.70 -40.39
C GLY A 247 -42.40 12.57 -39.95
N ALA A 248 -41.64 13.66 -39.98
CA ALA A 248 -40.27 13.69 -39.51
C ALA A 248 -40.16 13.50 -37.98
N ALA A 249 -41.00 14.20 -37.20
CA ALA A 249 -41.02 14.03 -35.74
C ALA A 249 -41.46 12.62 -35.33
N GLY A 250 -42.50 12.08 -35.97
CA GLY A 250 -42.99 10.72 -35.75
C GLY A 250 -41.96 9.67 -36.14
N ALA A 251 -41.26 9.84 -37.26
CA ALA A 251 -40.18 8.95 -37.67
C ALA A 251 -39.01 8.95 -36.67
N LEU A 252 -38.65 10.12 -36.12
CA LEU A 252 -37.61 10.23 -35.08
C LEU A 252 -38.03 9.55 -33.78
N VAL A 253 -39.29 9.73 -33.35
CA VAL A 253 -39.83 9.04 -32.17
C VAL A 253 -39.82 7.53 -32.37
N VAL A 254 -40.29 7.04 -33.53
CA VAL A 254 -40.27 5.59 -33.85
C VAL A 254 -38.84 5.06 -33.94
N TRP A 255 -37.91 5.82 -34.51
CA TRP A 255 -36.50 5.44 -34.60
C TRP A 255 -35.87 5.27 -33.21
N LEU A 256 -36.06 6.25 -32.32
CA LEU A 256 -35.56 6.22 -30.95
C LEU A 256 -36.27 5.15 -30.10
N ALA A 257 -37.58 4.95 -30.28
CA ALA A 257 -38.31 3.90 -29.60
C ALA A 257 -37.84 2.49 -30.01
N THR A 258 -37.51 2.30 -31.29
CA THR A 258 -36.93 1.05 -31.79
C THR A 258 -35.55 0.81 -31.19
N ASP A 259 -34.71 1.84 -31.10
CA ASP A 259 -33.42 1.74 -30.42
C ASP A 259 -33.59 1.39 -28.94
N ALA A 260 -34.48 2.09 -28.23
CA ALA A 260 -34.78 1.83 -26.83
C ALA A 260 -35.24 0.38 -26.59
N ALA A 261 -36.10 -0.16 -27.47
CA ALA A 261 -36.59 -1.52 -27.38
C ALA A 261 -35.46 -2.55 -27.61
N ILE A 262 -34.59 -2.34 -28.60
CA ILE A 262 -33.46 -3.24 -28.87
C ILE A 262 -32.46 -3.20 -27.70
N ILE A 263 -32.16 -2.01 -27.18
CA ILE A 263 -31.25 -1.84 -26.05
C ILE A 263 -31.83 -2.49 -24.79
N GLY A 264 -33.11 -2.26 -24.48
CA GLY A 264 -33.76 -2.86 -23.31
C GLY A 264 -33.83 -4.39 -23.38
N LEU A 265 -33.99 -4.95 -24.59
CA LEU A 265 -33.91 -6.40 -24.78
C LEU A 265 -32.50 -6.93 -24.48
N ASP A 266 -31.49 -6.26 -25.03
CA ASP A 266 -30.08 -6.62 -24.83
C ASP A 266 -29.64 -6.45 -23.37
N GLU A 267 -30.12 -5.41 -22.67
CA GLU A 267 -29.93 -5.21 -21.24
C GLU A 267 -30.53 -6.36 -20.44
N TYR A 268 -31.80 -6.71 -20.71
CA TYR A 268 -32.50 -7.78 -20.00
C TYR A 268 -31.77 -9.13 -20.07
N PHE A 269 -31.13 -9.44 -21.20
CA PHE A 269 -30.43 -10.71 -21.37
C PHE A 269 -28.96 -10.68 -20.97
N ASN A 270 -28.26 -9.55 -21.14
CA ASN A 270 -26.80 -9.50 -21.05
C ASN A 270 -26.26 -8.66 -19.89
N ARG A 271 -27.10 -7.90 -19.17
CA ARG A 271 -26.63 -6.97 -18.13
C ARG A 271 -25.84 -7.68 -17.03
N ASP A 272 -26.38 -8.77 -16.49
CA ASP A 272 -25.72 -9.51 -15.41
C ASP A 272 -24.38 -10.10 -15.86
N GLU A 273 -24.33 -10.65 -17.08
CA GLU A 273 -23.08 -11.17 -17.66
C GLU A 273 -22.06 -10.05 -17.88
N PHE A 274 -22.48 -8.90 -18.39
CA PHE A 274 -21.61 -7.75 -18.62
C PHE A 274 -21.03 -7.20 -17.31
N GLU A 275 -21.87 -7.01 -16.28
CA GLU A 275 -21.38 -6.59 -14.98
C GLU A 275 -20.46 -7.65 -14.35
N ALA A 276 -20.76 -8.94 -14.54
CA ALA A 276 -19.91 -10.04 -14.07
C ALA A 276 -18.54 -10.06 -14.78
N GLU A 277 -18.48 -9.80 -16.09
CA GLU A 277 -17.22 -9.67 -16.83
C GLU A 277 -16.38 -8.51 -16.27
N LEU A 278 -17.00 -7.36 -15.96
CA LEU A 278 -16.32 -6.22 -15.34
C LEU A 278 -15.80 -6.53 -13.94
N ARG A 279 -16.62 -7.19 -13.11
CA ARG A 279 -16.20 -7.64 -11.76
C ARG A 279 -15.01 -8.61 -11.87
N LEU A 280 -15.09 -9.60 -12.75
CA LEU A 280 -14.03 -10.56 -12.99
C LEU A 280 -12.73 -9.90 -13.46
N MET A 281 -12.82 -8.86 -14.28
CA MET A 281 -11.66 -8.07 -14.68
C MET A 281 -10.98 -7.41 -13.46
N LEU A 282 -11.76 -6.75 -12.61
CA LEU A 282 -11.25 -6.11 -11.40
C LEU A 282 -10.70 -7.14 -10.39
N ASP A 283 -11.35 -8.28 -10.23
CA ASP A 283 -10.92 -9.35 -9.31
C ASP A 283 -9.56 -9.93 -9.72
N LYS A 284 -9.39 -10.24 -11.02
CA LYS A 284 -8.11 -10.72 -11.56
C LYS A 284 -7.02 -9.68 -11.39
N ASP A 285 -7.36 -8.43 -11.64
CA ASP A 285 -6.43 -7.32 -11.50
C ASP A 285 -6.00 -7.14 -10.04
N ARG A 286 -6.96 -7.18 -9.10
CA ARG A 286 -6.73 -7.11 -7.65
C ARG A 286 -5.82 -8.25 -7.17
N ALA A 287 -6.11 -9.48 -7.56
CA ALA A 287 -5.29 -10.64 -7.20
C ALA A 287 -3.84 -10.50 -7.70
N ALA A 288 -3.67 -10.04 -8.94
CA ALA A 288 -2.33 -9.78 -9.48
C ALA A 288 -1.60 -8.67 -8.72
N LYS A 289 -2.33 -7.63 -8.25
CA LYS A 289 -1.74 -6.47 -7.56
C LYS A 289 -1.33 -6.83 -6.14
N ARG A 290 -2.12 -7.65 -5.47
CA ARG A 290 -1.74 -8.28 -4.20
C ARG A 290 -0.39 -9.00 -4.33
N LEU A 291 -0.23 -9.86 -5.35
CA LEU A 291 1.02 -10.57 -5.58
C LEU A 291 2.20 -9.63 -5.89
N VAL A 292 1.97 -8.55 -6.64
CA VAL A 292 3.01 -7.54 -6.91
C VAL A 292 3.45 -6.83 -5.63
N LEU A 293 2.52 -6.47 -4.76
CA LEU A 293 2.82 -5.82 -3.47
C LEU A 293 3.54 -6.77 -2.51
N GLU A 294 3.12 -8.03 -2.44
CA GLU A 294 3.79 -9.06 -1.66
C GLU A 294 5.25 -9.24 -2.12
N ASN A 295 5.48 -9.38 -3.44
CA ASN A 295 6.83 -9.46 -3.99
C ASN A 295 7.66 -8.18 -3.74
N ALA A 296 7.02 -7.01 -3.74
CA ALA A 296 7.69 -5.75 -3.42
C ALA A 296 8.14 -5.73 -1.94
N LEU A 297 7.28 -6.19 -1.02
CA LEU A 297 7.61 -6.34 0.40
C LEU A 297 8.72 -7.37 0.63
N THR A 298 8.70 -8.49 -0.08
CA THR A 298 9.78 -9.49 -0.04
C THR A 298 11.11 -8.90 -0.52
N ARG A 299 11.13 -8.17 -1.64
CA ARG A 299 12.35 -7.49 -2.12
C ARG A 299 12.86 -6.44 -1.14
N LYS A 300 11.95 -5.68 -0.52
CA LYS A 300 12.30 -4.71 0.51
C LYS A 300 12.95 -5.39 1.72
N ALA A 301 12.36 -6.50 2.18
CA ALA A 301 12.90 -7.30 3.28
C ALA A 301 14.29 -7.84 2.96
N SER A 302 14.48 -8.53 1.83
CA SER A 302 15.80 -9.06 1.44
C SER A 302 16.86 -7.95 1.29
N ALA A 303 16.49 -6.79 0.73
CA ALA A 303 17.41 -5.66 0.61
C ALA A 303 17.80 -5.04 1.96
N MET A 304 17.01 -5.24 3.01
CA MET A 304 17.35 -4.86 4.38
C MET A 304 18.22 -5.91 5.08
N GLU A 305 18.00 -7.20 4.82
CA GLU A 305 18.77 -8.31 5.41
C GLU A 305 20.21 -8.40 4.87
N ASP A 306 20.42 -8.09 3.58
CA ASP A 306 21.76 -8.07 2.98
C ASP A 306 22.68 -7.01 3.59
N PHE A 307 22.14 -6.10 4.41
CA PHE A 307 22.89 -5.02 5.03
C PHE A 307 23.43 -5.41 6.42
N ARG A 308 24.65 -5.96 6.45
CA ARG A 308 25.31 -6.34 7.71
C ARG A 308 26.01 -5.16 8.40
N LEU A 309 25.96 -5.14 9.74
CA LEU A 309 26.57 -4.11 10.61
C LEU A 309 28.09 -3.98 10.45
N ASN A 310 28.77 -5.04 10.01
CA ASN A 310 30.21 -5.05 9.77
C ASN A 310 30.66 -4.18 8.57
N GLN A 311 29.73 -3.67 7.75
CA GLN A 311 30.03 -2.61 6.77
C GLN A 311 30.07 -1.20 7.39
N LEU A 312 29.76 -1.04 8.67
CA LEU A 312 29.73 0.25 9.39
C LEU A 312 30.95 0.48 10.29
N ALA A 313 31.90 -0.46 10.35
CA ALA A 313 33.16 -0.20 11.02
C ALA A 313 33.96 0.84 10.19
N PRO A 314 34.39 1.97 10.78
CA PRO A 314 35.28 2.89 10.08
C PRO A 314 36.54 2.12 9.66
N ALA A 315 36.96 2.30 8.41
CA ALA A 315 38.28 1.87 7.98
C ALA A 315 39.29 2.42 9.00
N LYS A 316 40.04 1.51 9.63
CA LYS A 316 41.06 1.83 10.64
C LYS A 316 42.09 2.84 10.12
#